data_AF-A0AAJ2ESM1-F1
#
_entry.id   AF-A0AAJ2ESM1-F1
#
_cell.length_a   1.000
_cell.length_b   1.000
_cell.length_c   1.000
_cell.angle_alpha   90.00
_cell.angle_beta   90.00
_cell.angle_gamma   90.00
#
_symmetry.space_group_name_H-M   'P 1'
#
loop_
_entity.id
_entity.type
_entity.pdbx_description
1 polymer ?
#
loop_
_entity_poly.entity_id
_entity_poly.type
_entity_poly.pdbx_seq_one_letter_code
_entity_poly.pdbx_strand_id
1 'polypeptide(L)'
;MSNTAKIRRQGGATVFSIPPALLKMLGVEVGAELTLAVSNGSLVATPKQAKKRYTLAELLEGADEMAALNKEAASWNVSPPVGKEVF
;
A
#
# COMPACT_ATOMS: atom_id res chain seq x y z
N MET A 1 15.27 -11.94 20.15
CA MET A 1 16.71 -11.74 19.90
C MET A 1 16.99 -10.26 19.72
N SER A 2 17.91 -9.69 20.50
CA SER A 2 18.43 -8.34 20.30
C SER A 2 19.74 -8.41 19.54
N ASN A 3 19.92 -7.61 18.49
CA ASN A 3 21.17 -7.52 17.76
C ASN A 3 21.64 -6.06 17.72
N THR A 4 22.93 -5.84 17.87
CA THR A 4 23.52 -4.50 17.92
C THR A 4 24.29 -4.26 16.62
N ALA A 5 23.93 -3.21 15.90
CA ALA A 5 24.63 -2.79 14.69
C ALA A 5 25.20 -1.38 14.88
N LYS A 6 26.37 -1.12 14.30
CA LYS A 6 26.93 0.23 14.23
C LYS A 6 26.48 0.91 12.94
N ILE A 7 26.09 2.18 13.06
CA ILE A 7 25.84 3.04 11.91
C ILE A 7 27.19 3.46 11.32
N ARG A 8 27.34 3.38 10.01
CA ARG A 8 28.54 3.79 9.26
C ARG A 8 28.18 4.66 8.07
N ARG A 9 29.13 5.45 7.59
CA ARG A 9 28.94 6.28 6.39
C ARG A 9 29.20 5.46 5.12
N GLN A 10 28.32 5.58 4.13
CA GLN A 10 28.50 5.03 2.79
C GLN A 10 28.07 6.09 1.77
N GLY A 11 29.06 6.72 1.13
CA GLY A 11 28.82 7.88 0.27
C GLY A 11 28.18 9.04 1.05
N GLY A 12 27.08 9.57 0.51
CA GLY A 12 26.26 10.62 1.16
C GLY A 12 25.23 10.10 2.18
N ALA A 13 25.15 8.78 2.39
CA ALA A 13 24.17 8.17 3.28
C ALA A 13 24.82 7.55 4.53
N THR A 14 24.00 7.35 5.56
CA THR A 14 24.36 6.55 6.75
C THR A 14 23.61 5.23 6.71
N VAL A 15 24.33 4.13 6.90
CA VAL A 15 23.81 2.78 6.76
C VAL A 15 24.19 1.94 7.97
N PHE A 16 23.40 0.91 8.27
CA PHE A 16 23.76 -0.15 9.21
C PHE A 16 23.42 -1.50 8.59
N SER A 17 24.12 -2.54 9.02
CA SER A 17 23.90 -3.89 8.50
C SER A 17 22.72 -4.55 9.20
N ILE A 18 21.78 -5.08 8.42
CA ILE A 18 20.68 -5.90 8.93
C ILE A 18 21.11 -7.38 8.88
N PRO A 19 21.16 -8.09 10.03
CA PRO A 19 21.44 -9.52 10.07
C PRO A 19 20.47 -10.34 9.19
N PRO A 20 20.94 -11.33 8.42
CA PRO A 20 20.09 -12.13 7.53
C PRO A 20 18.91 -12.83 8.23
N ALA A 21 19.09 -13.20 9.50
CA ALA A 21 18.02 -13.79 10.30
C ALA A 21 16.83 -12.84 10.50
N LEU A 22 17.07 -11.54 10.65
CA LEU A 22 15.99 -10.56 10.80
C LEU A 22 15.23 -10.36 9.47
N LEU A 23 15.94 -10.36 8.33
CA LEU A 23 15.30 -10.30 7.01
C LEU A 23 14.38 -11.51 6.78
N LYS A 24 14.84 -12.72 7.12
CA LYS A 24 14.03 -13.94 7.04
C LYS A 24 12.79 -13.88 7.93
N MET A 25 12.92 -13.38 9.16
CA MET A 25 11.78 -13.23 10.06
C MET A 25 10.76 -12.20 9.56
N LEU A 26 11.21 -11.15 8.87
CA LEU A 26 10.35 -10.16 8.22
C LEU A 26 9.74 -10.67 6.91
N GLY A 27 10.19 -11.82 6.39
CA GLY A 27 9.72 -12.37 5.12
C GLY A 27 10.13 -11.52 3.90
N VAL A 28 11.23 -10.78 4.00
CA VAL A 28 11.70 -9.88 2.93
C VAL A 28 13.10 -10.25 2.44
N GLU A 29 13.37 -9.93 1.18
CA GLU A 29 14.65 -10.16 0.53
C GLU A 29 15.44 -8.87 0.33
N VAL A 30 16.72 -8.98 -0.04
CA VAL A 30 17.56 -7.83 -0.39
C VAL A 30 16.94 -7.12 -1.60
N GLY A 31 16.74 -5.80 -1.48
CA GLY A 31 16.07 -4.99 -2.50
C GLY A 31 14.59 -4.70 -2.19
N ALA A 32 14.01 -5.30 -1.15
CA ALA A 32 12.68 -4.94 -0.68
C ALA A 32 12.61 -3.48 -0.19
N GLU A 33 11.51 -2.78 -0.51
CA GLU A 33 11.26 -1.43 -0.02
C GLU A 33 10.72 -1.47 1.42
N LEU A 34 11.29 -0.63 2.28
CA LEU A 34 10.83 -0.44 3.66
C LEU A 34 10.37 1.00 3.86
N THR A 35 9.26 1.17 4.56
CA THR A 35 8.86 2.47 5.11
C THR A 35 9.58 2.68 6.43
N LEU A 36 10.28 3.81 6.56
CA LEU A 36 11.00 4.19 7.77
C LEU A 36 10.22 5.29 8.51
N ALA A 37 9.99 5.11 9.80
CA ALA A 37 9.35 6.09 10.66
C ALA A 37 10.09 6.16 12.01
N VAL A 38 10.06 7.32 12.66
CA VAL A 38 10.49 7.45 14.05
C VAL A 38 9.24 7.47 14.92
N SER A 39 9.12 6.50 15.83
CA SER A 39 8.02 6.41 16.78
C SER A 39 8.57 6.14 18.17
N ASN A 40 8.24 6.98 19.14
CA ASN A 40 8.68 6.86 20.53
C ASN A 40 10.20 6.68 20.68
N GLY A 41 10.98 7.50 19.97
CA GLY A 41 12.45 7.42 19.98
C GLY A 41 13.04 6.17 19.30
N SER A 42 12.20 5.33 18.71
CA SER A 42 12.61 4.12 18.00
C SER A 42 12.50 4.30 16.49
N LEU A 43 13.49 3.83 15.74
CA LEU A 43 13.39 3.69 14.29
C LEU A 43 12.56 2.43 13.98
N VAL A 44 11.38 2.65 13.42
CA VAL A 44 10.47 1.59 12.96
C VAL A 44 10.63 1.45 11.46
N ALA A 45 11.02 0.26 11.01
CA ALA A 45 11.10 -0.09 9.60
C ALA A 45 10.05 -1.16 9.29
N THR A 46 9.12 -0.84 8.40
CA THR A 46 8.02 -1.74 8.02
C THR A 46 8.13 -2.11 6.55
N PRO A 47 8.05 -3.39 6.17
CA PRO A 47 7.96 -3.79 4.77
C PRO A 47 6.84 -3.03 4.06
N LYS A 48 7.17 -2.36 2.96
CA LYS A 48 6.16 -1.73 2.13
C LYS A 48 5.42 -2.86 1.43
N GLN A 49 4.14 -3.02 1.77
CA GLN A 49 3.29 -3.95 1.04
C GLN A 49 3.31 -3.57 -0.43
N ALA A 50 3.61 -4.55 -1.29
CA ALA A 50 3.39 -4.39 -2.72
C ALA A 50 1.92 -3.99 -2.89
N LYS A 51 1.66 -2.90 -3.66
CA LYS A 51 0.29 -2.58 -4.06
C LYS A 51 -0.29 -3.84 -4.69
N LYS A 52 -1.36 -4.37 -4.07
CA LYS A 52 -2.05 -5.55 -4.60
C LYS A 52 -2.47 -5.21 -6.03
N ARG A 53 -1.93 -5.95 -7.00
CA ARG A 53 -2.37 -5.86 -8.38
C ARG A 53 -3.60 -6.74 -8.48
N TYR A 54 -4.76 -6.11 -8.45
CA TYR A 54 -6.02 -6.82 -8.67
C TYR A 54 -6.14 -7.18 -10.14
N THR A 55 -6.57 -8.41 -10.40
CA THR A 55 -7.11 -8.81 -11.69
C THR A 55 -8.51 -8.21 -11.86
N LEU A 56 -8.97 -8.08 -13.11
CA LEU A 56 -10.34 -7.66 -13.38
C LEU A 56 -11.36 -8.58 -12.68
N ALA A 57 -11.09 -9.88 -12.63
CA ALA A 57 -11.97 -10.85 -11.95
C ALA A 57 -12.08 -10.59 -10.44
N GLU A 58 -10.97 -10.30 -9.76
CA GLU A 58 -10.98 -9.95 -8.33
C GLU A 58 -11.70 -8.63 -8.05
N LEU A 59 -11.65 -7.67 -8.96
CA LEU A 59 -12.39 -6.40 -8.81
C LEU A 59 -13.90 -6.57 -9.03
N LEU A 60 -14.29 -7.58 -9.80
CA LEU A 60 -15.70 -7.88 -10.12
C LEU A 60 -16.31 -8.91 -9.18
N GLU A 61 -15.56 -9.40 -8.19
CA GLU A 61 -16.11 -10.25 -7.13
C GLU A 61 -17.15 -9.44 -6.33
N GLY A 62 -18.40 -9.93 -6.26
CA GLY A 62 -19.52 -9.20 -5.65
C GLY A 62 -20.24 -8.21 -6.59
N ALA A 63 -19.93 -8.20 -7.88
CA ALA A 63 -20.60 -7.33 -8.86
C ALA A 63 -22.11 -7.60 -9.02
N ASP A 64 -22.66 -8.67 -8.44
CA ASP A 64 -24.11 -8.92 -8.40
C ASP A 64 -24.88 -7.77 -7.72
N GLU A 65 -24.25 -7.09 -6.76
CA GLU A 65 -24.80 -5.89 -6.11
C GLU A 65 -24.85 -4.67 -7.03
N MET A 66 -24.06 -4.66 -8.11
CA MET A 66 -24.07 -3.58 -9.11
C MET A 66 -25.35 -3.56 -9.93
N ALA A 67 -26.06 -4.69 -10.06
CA ALA A 67 -27.35 -4.72 -10.74
C ALA A 67 -28.39 -3.86 -10.02
N ALA A 68 -28.41 -3.89 -8.68
CA ALA A 68 -29.29 -3.06 -7.86
C ALA A 68 -28.91 -1.57 -7.95
N LEU A 69 -27.62 -1.27 -7.82
CA LEU A 69 -27.09 0.09 -7.94
C LEU A 69 -27.40 0.70 -9.33
N ASN A 70 -27.19 -0.07 -10.40
CA ASN A 70 -27.49 0.38 -11.76
C ASN A 70 -28.98 0.64 -11.96
N LYS A 71 -29.86 -0.15 -11.33
CA LYS A 71 -31.30 0.05 -11.40
C LYS A 71 -31.75 1.32 -10.66
N GLU A 72 -31.13 1.62 -9.53
CA GLU A 72 -31.37 2.87 -8.79
C GLU A 72 -30.89 4.10 -9.58
N ALA A 73 -29.66 4.02 -10.13
CA ALA A 73 -29.03 5.08 -10.91
C ALA A 73 -29.61 5.23 -12.33
N ALA A 74 -30.41 4.28 -12.81
CA ALA A 74 -30.99 4.32 -14.16
C ALA A 74 -31.80 5.59 -14.43
N SER A 75 -32.43 6.14 -13.38
CA SER A 75 -33.21 7.39 -13.47
C SER A 75 -32.34 8.60 -13.81
N TRP A 76 -31.05 8.60 -13.45
CA TRP A 76 -30.12 9.71 -13.73
C TRP A 76 -29.74 9.76 -15.21
N ASN A 77 -29.70 8.63 -15.90
CA ASN A 77 -29.36 8.56 -17.34
C ASN A 77 -30.44 9.17 -18.25
N VAL A 78 -31.68 9.27 -17.77
CA VAL A 78 -32.82 9.77 -18.55
C VAL A 78 -33.43 11.04 -17.98
N SER A 79 -32.84 11.58 -16.90
CA SER A 79 -33.31 12.82 -16.31
C SER A 79 -33.03 14.00 -17.25
N PRO A 80 -34.02 14.88 -17.51
CA PRO A 80 -33.78 16.08 -18.29
C PRO A 80 -32.79 17.01 -17.56
N PRO A 81 -31.99 17.79 -18.30
CA PRO A 81 -31.03 18.72 -17.72
C PRO A 81 -31.75 19.79 -16.88
N VAL A 82 -31.25 20.05 -15.67
CA VAL A 82 -31.88 20.99 -14.72
C VAL A 82 -31.13 22.32 -14.59
N GLY A 83 -29.96 22.43 -15.23
CA GLY A 83 -29.07 23.60 -15.19
C GLY A 83 -28.20 23.65 -13.93
N LYS A 84 -26.95 24.14 -14.07
CA LYS A 84 -25.83 24.13 -13.09
C LYS A 84 -25.03 22.81 -12.99
N GLU A 85 -25.13 21.96 -14.01
CA GLU A 85 -24.21 20.82 -14.16
C GLU A 85 -22.80 21.35 -14.44
N VAL A 86 -21.81 20.87 -13.70
CA VAL A 86 -20.40 21.23 -13.93
C VAL A 86 -19.91 20.33 -15.06
N PHE A 87 -19.62 20.94 -16.21
CA PHE A 87 -18.91 20.30 -17.33
C PHE A 87 -17.43 20.12 -17.01
#